data_AF-A0A969LQZ4-F1
#
_entry.id   AF-A0A969LQZ4-F1
#
_cell.length_a   1.000
_cell.length_b   1.000
_cell.length_c   1.000
_cell.angle_alpha   90.00
_cell.angle_beta   90.00
_cell.angle_gamma   90.00
#
_symmetry.space_group_name_H-M   'P 1'
#
loop_
_entity.id
_entity.type
_entity.pdbx_description
1 polymer ?
#
loop_
_entity_poly.entity_id
_entity_poly.type
_entity_poly.pdbx_seq_one_letter_code
_entity_poly.pdbx_strand_id
1 'polypeptide(L)'
;MRKRSKQTEFACFVRNETPRAIALSVPLGRVEREPRMDAKAYAALRDRIRRQVAAPIAEIDAHISGDMTTSPSPHQEAVSFADDY
;
A
#
# COMPACT_ATOMS: atom_id res chain seq x y z
N MET A 1 1.76 -10.49 -9.47
CA MET A 1 0.90 -10.90 -8.34
C MET A 1 0.25 -12.23 -8.71
N ARG A 2 0.44 -13.31 -7.95
CA ARG A 2 -0.13 -14.63 -8.31
C ARG A 2 -1.30 -14.95 -7.38
N LYS A 3 -2.52 -15.01 -7.92
CA LYS A 3 -3.71 -15.43 -7.18
C LYS A 3 -3.65 -16.95 -7.01
N ARG A 4 -3.51 -17.44 -5.77
CA ARG A 4 -3.66 -18.86 -5.44
C ARG A 4 -4.98 -19.07 -4.73
N SER A 5 -5.57 -20.26 -4.86
CA SER A 5 -6.93 -20.54 -4.37
C SER A 5 -7.14 -20.34 -2.86
N LYS A 6 -6.07 -20.30 -2.06
CA LYS A 6 -6.11 -20.20 -0.59
C LYS A 6 -5.33 -19.04 0.00
N GLN A 7 -4.59 -18.28 -0.81
CA GLN A 7 -3.73 -17.19 -0.34
C GLN A 7 -3.57 -16.09 -1.38
N THR A 8 -3.36 -14.87 -0.88
CA THR A 8 -3.00 -13.71 -1.68
C THR A 8 -1.55 -13.35 -1.39
N GLU A 9 -0.77 -13.13 -2.45
CA GLU A 9 0.63 -12.74 -2.38
C GLU A 9 0.76 -11.25 -2.75
N PHE A 10 1.39 -10.47 -1.87
CA PHE A 10 1.68 -9.04 -2.03
C PHE A 10 3.19 -8.82 -2.10
N ALA A 11 3.64 -7.85 -2.89
CA ALA A 11 4.98 -7.31 -2.74
C ALA A 11 4.92 -6.19 -1.70
N CYS A 12 5.71 -6.30 -0.63
CA CYS A 12 5.75 -5.36 0.47
C CYS A 12 7.14 -4.72 0.54
N PHE A 13 7.19 -3.40 0.71
CA PHE A 13 8.43 -2.68 0.94
C PHE A 13 8.21 -1.70 2.09
N VAL A 14 9.07 -1.76 3.09
CA VAL A 14 9.04 -0.90 4.27
C VAL A 14 10.30 -0.05 4.24
N ARG A 15 10.13 1.26 4.07
CA ARG A 15 11.23 2.22 4.04
C ARG A 15 12.06 2.08 5.32
N ASN A 16 13.39 2.12 5.18
CA ASN A 16 14.38 1.98 6.26
C ASN A 16 14.45 0.60 6.95
N GLU A 17 13.55 -0.33 6.63
CA GLU A 17 13.51 -1.66 7.25
C GLU A 17 13.87 -2.77 6.25
N THR A 18 13.32 -2.71 5.04
CA THR A 18 13.58 -3.72 4.01
C THR A 18 14.53 -3.17 2.95
N PRO A 19 15.65 -3.85 2.62
CA PRO A 19 16.58 -3.40 1.58
C PRO A 19 16.02 -3.60 0.15
N ARG A 20 14.99 -4.45 0.01
CA ARG A 20 14.29 -4.74 -1.25
C ARG A 20 12.86 -5.18 -0.93
N ALA A 21 11.98 -5.16 -1.92
CA ALA A 21 10.62 -5.65 -1.75
C ALA A 21 10.62 -7.14 -1.34
N ILE A 22 9.82 -7.48 -0.34
CA ILE A 22 9.62 -8.82 0.19
C ILE A 22 8.25 -9.35 -0.22
N ALA A 23 8.14 -10.66 -0.46
CA ALA A 23 6.87 -11.30 -0.74
C ALA A 23 6.12 -11.57 0.58
N LEU A 24 4.92 -11.01 0.72
CA LEU A 24 4.01 -11.23 1.84
C LEU A 24 2.84 -12.10 1.40
N SER A 25 2.68 -13.28 2.01
CA SER A 25 1.57 -14.19 1.74
C SER A 25 0.55 -14.13 2.86
N VAL A 26 -0.69 -13.79 2.54
CA VAL A 26 -1.80 -13.71 3.49
C VAL A 26 -2.84 -14.77 3.13
N PRO A 27 -3.20 -15.69 4.04
CA PRO A 27 -4.28 -16.64 3.80
C PRO A 27 -5.61 -15.92 3.58
N LEU A 28 -6.42 -16.42 2.64
CA LEU A 28 -7.77 -15.87 2.42
C LEU A 28 -8.63 -16.01 3.68
N GLY A 29 -9.41 -14.98 3.99
CA GLY A 29 -10.25 -14.95 5.17
C GLY A 29 -9.48 -14.70 6.48
N ARG A 30 -8.15 -14.53 6.46
CA ARG A 30 -7.36 -14.29 7.69
C ARG A 30 -7.65 -12.91 8.24
N VAL A 31 -7.61 -11.88 7.41
CA VAL A 31 -7.73 -10.47 7.83
C VAL A 31 -9.14 -10.18 8.35
N GLU A 32 -10.14 -10.79 7.73
CA GLU A 32 -11.56 -10.66 8.05
C GLU A 32 -11.92 -11.31 9.40
N ARG A 33 -11.11 -12.28 9.84
CA ARG A 33 -11.27 -12.97 11.13
C ARG A 33 -10.53 -12.32 12.29
N GLU A 34 -9.59 -11.42 12.02
CA GLU A 34 -8.87 -10.72 13.08
C GLU A 34 -9.81 -9.70 13.76
N PRO A 35 -9.73 -9.57 15.09
CA PRO A 35 -10.52 -8.58 15.80
C PRO A 35 -10.12 -7.18 15.36
N ARG A 36 -11.08 -6.26 15.35
CA ARG A 36 -10.80 -4.85 15.08
C ARG A 36 -9.90 -4.29 16.18
N MET A 37 -8.86 -3.59 15.77
CA MET A 37 -7.97 -2.88 16.67
C MET A 37 -8.73 -1.75 17.37
N ASP A 38 -8.50 -1.59 18.68
CA ASP A 38 -9.03 -0.46 19.43
C ASP A 38 -8.49 0.88 18.87
N ALA A 39 -9.31 1.93 18.97
CA ALA A 39 -8.98 3.25 18.43
C ALA A 39 -7.70 3.85 19.05
N LYS A 40 -7.46 3.64 20.35
CA LYS A 40 -6.25 4.13 21.03
C LYS A 40 -5.02 3.37 20.55
N ALA A 41 -5.12 2.06 20.40
CA ALA A 41 -4.05 1.22 19.88
C ALA A 41 -3.72 1.60 18.42
N TYR A 42 -4.75 1.86 17.60
CA TYR A 42 -4.58 2.31 16.23
C TYR A 42 -3.87 3.66 16.13
N ALA A 43 -4.25 4.64 16.96
CA ALA A 43 -3.58 5.95 16.99
C ALA A 43 -2.09 5.81 17.34
N ALA A 44 -1.77 5.04 18.38
CA ALA A 44 -0.39 4.80 18.80
C ALA A 44 0.43 4.09 17.71
N LEU A 45 -0.15 3.11 17.02
CA LEU A 45 0.48 2.41 15.90
C LEU A 45 0.78 3.39 14.76
N ARG A 46 -0.19 4.23 14.39
CA ARG A 46 -0.04 5.21 13.31
C ARG A 46 1.06 6.21 13.60
N ASP A 47 1.13 6.73 14.83
CA ASP A 47 2.16 7.69 15.22
C ASP A 47 3.56 7.07 15.23
N ARG A 48 3.67 5.81 15.65
CA ARG A 48 4.93 5.06 15.56
C ARG A 48 5.39 4.88 14.11
N ILE A 49 4.49 4.45 13.22
CA ILE A 49 4.79 4.28 11.79
C ILE A 49 5.26 5.61 11.17
N ARG A 50 4.59 6.71 11.50
CA ARG A 50 4.98 8.05 11.01
C ARG A 50 6.39 8.46 11.44
N ARG A 51 6.81 8.09 12.65
CA ARG A 51 8.15 8.43 13.16
C ARG A 51 9.26 7.54 12.58
N GLN A 52 8.96 6.28 12.27
CA GLN A 52 10.01 5.29 11.94
C GLN A 52 10.10 4.99 10.44
N VAL A 53 8.95 4.93 9.76
CA VAL A 53 8.84 4.39 8.41
C VAL A 53 8.40 5.45 7.40
N ALA A 54 7.55 6.41 7.80
CA ALA A 54 7.06 7.41 6.86
C ALA A 54 8.17 8.38 6.44
N ALA A 55 8.10 8.83 5.19
CA ALA A 55 8.91 9.94 4.70
C ALA A 55 8.54 11.25 5.43
N PRO A 56 9.50 12.13 5.71
CA PRO A 56 9.21 13.51 6.09
C PRO A 56 8.25 14.15 5.09
N ILE A 57 7.24 14.87 5.58
CA ILE A 57 6.22 15.51 4.72
C ILE A 57 6.88 16.40 3.65
N ALA A 58 7.96 17.10 3.99
CA ALA A 58 8.71 17.90 3.02
C ALA A 58 9.31 17.09 1.86
N GLU A 59 9.76 15.85 2.10
CA GLU A 59 10.25 14.96 1.03
C GLU A 59 9.09 14.48 0.15
N ILE A 60 7.92 14.24 0.74
CA ILE A 60 6.71 13.86 0.00
C ILE A 60 6.23 15.04 -0.86
N ASP A 61 6.15 16.24 -0.29
CA ASP A 61 5.72 17.45 -1.00
C ASP A 61 6.66 17.77 -2.16
N ALA A 62 7.99 17.62 -1.97
CA ALA A 62 8.98 17.77 -3.02
C ALA A 62 8.83 16.73 -4.15
N HIS A 63 8.49 15.47 -3.81
CA HIS A 63 8.26 14.43 -4.81
C HIS A 63 6.97 14.69 -5.61
N ILE A 64 5.88 15.05 -4.94
CA ILE A 64 4.59 15.38 -5.58
C ILE A 64 4.71 16.61 -6.48
N SER A 65 5.43 17.64 -6.03
CA SER A 65 5.62 18.87 -6.81
C SER A 65 6.64 18.69 -7.95
N GLY A 66 7.62 17.81 -7.81
CA GLY A 66 8.60 17.47 -8.85
C GLY A 66 8.02 16.66 -10.01
N ASP A 67 7.13 15.69 -9.72
CA ASP A 67 6.52 14.80 -10.72
C ASP A 67 5.53 15.51 -11.67
N MET A 68 5.12 16.74 -11.38
CA MET A 68 4.27 17.55 -12.29
C MET A 68 4.99 18.01 -13.58
N THR A 69 6.30 17.75 -13.72
CA THR A 69 7.11 18.30 -14.83
C THR A 69 7.72 17.26 -15.78
N THR A 70 7.63 15.95 -15.52
CA THR A 70 8.17 14.91 -16.42
C THR A 70 7.23 13.70 -16.57
N SER A 71 6.44 13.75 -17.66
CA SER A 71 5.72 12.69 -18.43
C SER A 71 6.02 11.19 -18.17
N PRO A 72 5.21 10.26 -18.74
CA PRO A 72 3.76 10.18 -18.88
C PRO A 72 3.22 8.93 -18.15
N SER A 73 1.95 8.90 -17.73
CA SER A 73 1.34 7.71 -17.12
C SER A 73 1.36 6.49 -18.06
N PRO A 74 2.00 5.35 -17.70
CA PRO A 74 1.61 4.06 -18.22
C PRO A 74 0.65 3.40 -17.20
N HIS A 75 -0.52 2.95 -17.66
CA HIS A 75 -1.51 2.18 -16.89
C HIS A 75 -2.55 2.98 -16.07
N GLN A 76 -3.35 3.80 -16.75
CA GLN A 76 -4.78 3.89 -16.44
C GLN A 76 -5.58 3.76 -17.74
N GLU A 77 -5.53 2.57 -18.36
CA GLU A 77 -6.67 2.14 -19.17
C GLU A 77 -7.78 1.78 -18.20
N ALA A 78 -8.62 2.77 -17.89
CA ALA A 78 -9.96 2.51 -17.39
C ALA A 78 -10.69 1.76 -18.50
N VAL A 79 -10.78 0.43 -18.38
CA VAL A 79 -11.67 -0.38 -19.20
C VAL A 79 -13.09 0.08 -18.86
N SER A 80 -13.65 0.93 -19.70
CA SER A 80 -15.06 1.29 -19.67
C SER A 80 -15.87 0.02 -19.95
N PHE A 81 -16.45 -0.57 -18.91
CA PHE A 81 -17.54 -1.53 -19.10
C PHE A 81 -18.76 -0.71 -19.56
N ALA A 82 -19.05 -0.76 -20.86
CA ALA A 82 -20.36 -0.41 -21.37
C ALA A 82 -21.31 -1.53 -20.93
N ASP A 83 -22.17 -1.24 -19.96
CA ASP A 83 -23.33 -2.07 -19.65
C ASP A 83 -24.39 -1.84 -20.75
N ASP A 84 -24.40 -2.74 -21.73
CA ASP A 84 -25.59 -3.04 -22.53
C ASP A 84 -26.36 -4.14 -21.77
N TYR A 85 -27.47 -3.75 -21.14
CA TYR A 85 -28.57 -4.66 -20.75
C TYR A 85 -29.89 -3.91 -20.66
#